data_AF-A0A7J6WQF9-F1
#
_entry.id   AF-A0A7J6WQF9-F1
#
_cell.length_a   1.000
_cell.length_b   1.000
_cell.length_c   1.000
_cell.angle_alpha   90.00
_cell.angle_beta   90.00
_cell.angle_gamma   90.00
#
_symmetry.space_group_name_H-M   'P 1'
#
loop_
_entity.id
_entity.type
_entity.pdbx_description
1 polymer ?
#
loop_
_entity_poly.entity_id
_entity_poly.type
_entity_poly.pdbx_seq_one_letter_code
_entity_poly.pdbx_strand_id
1 'polypeptide(L)'
;MPRFPIYNPNSDPFKYEPQVGMKFANPKELKFSLICYAVANGKNIRFSRSAHYKLEVKCVKGCPWRIWASWMQREKSFQIKSYRNTHRCVRVFKIKLANARFWGKAFCKELMIDPKMKPLAIRQQILRRHYVDITPNQAYKVKSFAMCEVDTTLIEHYKKVRNYGEELLKSNPGSTVSITTTRPEGENGPFYFQRFY
;
A
#
# COMPACT_ATOMS: atom_id res chain seq x y z
N MET A 1 -9.92 -12.86 26.89
CA MET A 1 -9.32 -13.32 25.60
C MET A 1 -7.93 -12.72 25.46
N PRO A 2 -6.92 -13.45 24.95
CA PRO A 2 -5.59 -12.89 24.75
C PRO A 2 -5.64 -11.68 23.78
N ARG A 3 -5.04 -10.57 24.21
CA ARG A 3 -5.01 -9.32 23.44
C ARG A 3 -3.85 -9.39 22.45
N PHE A 4 -4.16 -9.70 21.19
CA PHE A 4 -3.15 -9.77 20.14
C PHE A 4 -2.79 -8.39 19.59
N PRO A 5 -1.57 -8.19 19.06
CA PRO A 5 -1.16 -6.93 18.47
C PRO A 5 -1.95 -6.61 17.20
N ILE A 6 -2.23 -5.32 16.99
CA ILE A 6 -2.88 -4.78 15.80
C ILE A 6 -1.80 -4.12 14.94
N TYR A 7 -1.80 -4.43 13.64
CA TYR A 7 -0.88 -3.82 12.69
C TYR A 7 -1.08 -2.30 12.59
N ASN A 8 0.01 -1.54 12.68
CA ASN A 8 -0.02 -0.08 12.51
C ASN A 8 0.42 0.28 11.08
N PRO A 9 -0.46 0.83 10.23
CA PRO A 9 -0.11 1.20 8.85
C PRO A 9 0.83 2.41 8.75
N ASN A 10 1.03 3.16 9.84
CA ASN A 10 1.88 4.36 9.86
C ASN A 10 3.34 4.07 10.24
N SER A 11 3.65 2.87 10.76
CA SER A 11 5.03 2.49 11.03
C SER A 11 5.82 2.26 9.73
N ASP A 12 7.16 2.33 9.82
CA ASP A 12 8.03 1.99 8.69
C ASP A 12 7.72 0.56 8.20
N PRO A 13 7.21 0.40 6.96
CA PRO A 13 6.75 -0.89 6.48
C PRO A 13 7.90 -1.87 6.27
N PHE A 14 9.16 -1.41 6.12
CA PHE A 14 10.33 -2.28 5.96
C PHE A 14 10.91 -2.78 7.29
N LYS A 15 10.43 -2.27 8.43
CA LYS A 15 10.74 -2.79 9.78
C LYS A 15 9.72 -3.81 10.28
N TYR A 16 8.74 -4.16 9.46
CA TYR A 16 7.68 -5.09 9.83
C TYR A 16 8.21 -6.51 10.04
N GLU A 17 7.90 -7.09 11.21
CA GLU A 17 8.17 -8.48 11.56
C GLU A 17 6.86 -9.26 11.80
N PRO A 18 6.62 -10.39 11.10
CA PRO A 18 5.42 -11.19 11.31
C PRO A 18 5.35 -11.78 12.71
N GLN A 19 4.17 -11.74 13.33
CA GLN A 19 3.91 -12.34 14.64
C GLN A 19 2.61 -13.16 14.63
N VAL A 20 2.62 -14.31 15.30
CA VAL A 20 1.40 -15.12 15.45
C VAL A 20 0.37 -14.33 16.24
N GLY A 21 -0.87 -14.34 15.75
CA GLY A 21 -1.98 -13.62 16.35
C GLY A 21 -2.13 -12.17 15.88
N MET A 22 -1.13 -11.59 15.20
CA MET A 22 -1.22 -10.21 14.70
C MET A 22 -2.40 -10.02 13.75
N LYS A 23 -3.15 -8.93 13.95
CA LYS A 23 -4.37 -8.60 13.23
C LYS A 23 -4.16 -7.46 12.23
N PHE A 24 -4.76 -7.59 11.07
CA PHE A 24 -4.76 -6.62 9.97
C PHE A 24 -6.20 -6.24 9.63
N ALA A 25 -6.43 -5.03 9.14
CA ALA A 25 -7.78 -4.62 8.75
C ALA A 25 -8.25 -5.38 7.51
N ASN A 26 -7.31 -5.70 6.60
CA ASN A 26 -7.62 -6.39 5.35
C ASN A 26 -6.45 -7.26 4.85
N PRO A 27 -6.70 -8.24 3.97
CA PRO A 27 -5.64 -9.09 3.42
C PRO A 27 -4.66 -8.34 2.52
N LYS A 28 -5.01 -7.15 2.01
CA LYS A 28 -4.10 -6.34 1.16
C LYS A 28 -2.96 -5.77 2.01
N GLU A 29 -3.24 -5.29 3.22
CA GLU A 29 -2.24 -4.82 4.19
C GLU A 29 -1.28 -5.93 4.58
N LEU A 30 -1.79 -7.12 4.90
CA LEU A 30 -0.93 -8.26 5.23
C LEU A 30 -0.02 -8.62 4.04
N LYS A 31 -0.57 -8.69 2.82
CA LYS A 31 0.24 -8.97 1.63
C LYS A 31 1.34 -7.93 1.42
N PHE A 32 1.01 -6.65 1.55
CA PHE A 32 1.98 -5.56 1.40
C PHE A 32 3.09 -5.68 2.45
N SER A 33 2.73 -5.83 3.72
CA SER A 33 3.66 -5.97 4.84
C SER A 33 4.58 -7.18 4.67
N LEU A 34 4.04 -8.32 4.20
CA LEU A 34 4.85 -9.51 3.91
C LEU A 34 5.83 -9.32 2.75
N ILE A 35 5.48 -8.52 1.74
CA ILE A 35 6.42 -8.17 0.66
C ILE A 35 7.52 -7.25 1.22
N CYS A 36 7.19 -6.27 2.07
CA CYS A 36 8.20 -5.43 2.72
C CYS A 36 9.16 -6.25 3.60
N TYR A 37 8.64 -7.19 4.39
CA TYR A 37 9.46 -8.16 5.15
C TYR A 37 10.39 -8.94 4.22
N ALA A 38 9.87 -9.45 3.10
CA ALA A 38 10.66 -10.18 2.12
C ALA A 38 11.75 -9.31 1.50
N VAL A 39 11.47 -8.04 1.23
CA VAL A 39 12.44 -7.06 0.71
C VAL A 39 13.55 -6.78 1.72
N ALA A 40 13.20 -6.46 2.96
CA ALA A 40 14.18 -6.18 4.02
C ALA A 40 15.13 -7.38 4.23
N ASN A 41 14.57 -8.58 4.31
CA ASN A 41 15.32 -9.82 4.53
C ASN A 41 15.93 -10.43 3.26
N GLY A 42 15.66 -9.85 2.08
CA GLY A 42 16.09 -10.36 0.78
C GLY A 42 15.63 -11.79 0.52
N LYS A 43 14.38 -12.13 0.85
CA LYS A 43 13.81 -13.49 0.70
C LYS A 43 12.77 -13.51 -0.41
N ASN A 44 12.83 -14.52 -1.28
CA ASN A 44 11.80 -14.70 -2.31
C ASN A 44 10.63 -15.51 -1.74
N ILE A 45 9.54 -14.81 -1.40
CA ILE A 45 8.30 -15.45 -0.95
C ILE A 45 7.27 -15.48 -2.09
N ARG A 46 6.29 -16.37 -1.97
CA ARG A 46 5.18 -16.52 -2.91
C ARG A 46 3.87 -16.75 -2.16
N PHE A 47 2.79 -16.20 -2.68
CA PHE A 47 1.44 -16.48 -2.22
C PHE A 47 0.99 -17.82 -2.81
N SER A 48 1.10 -18.90 -2.03
CA SER A 48 0.77 -20.26 -2.47
C SER A 48 -0.74 -20.48 -2.54
N ARG A 49 -1.51 -19.85 -1.64
CA ARG A 49 -2.97 -19.85 -1.64
C ARG A 49 -3.43 -18.45 -1.25
N SER A 50 -4.30 -17.85 -2.05
CA SER A 50 -4.81 -16.50 -1.79
C SER A 50 -6.29 -16.45 -2.16
N ALA A 51 -7.15 -16.46 -1.15
CA ALA A 51 -8.57 -16.17 -1.27
C ALA A 51 -8.92 -14.95 -0.40
N HIS A 52 -10.16 -14.46 -0.51
CA HIS A 52 -10.61 -13.33 0.30
C HIS A 52 -10.57 -13.61 1.81
N TYR A 53 -10.74 -14.88 2.22
CA TYR A 53 -10.81 -15.30 3.63
C TYR A 53 -9.56 -16.06 4.14
N LYS A 54 -8.60 -16.41 3.26
CA LYS A 54 -7.40 -17.17 3.64
C LYS A 54 -6.19 -16.84 2.79
N LEU A 55 -5.02 -16.85 3.41
CA LEU A 55 -3.74 -16.58 2.78
C LEU A 55 -2.68 -17.57 3.30
N GLU A 56 -2.06 -18.30 2.37
CA GLU A 56 -0.87 -19.11 2.64
C GLU A 56 0.31 -18.52 1.87
N VAL A 57 1.37 -18.22 2.60
CA VAL A 57 2.60 -17.67 2.05
C VAL A 57 3.74 -18.62 2.35
N LYS A 58 4.52 -18.93 1.32
CA LYS A 58 5.67 -19.84 1.42
C LYS A 58 6.89 -19.17 0.83
N CYS A 59 8.07 -19.58 1.27
CA CYS A 59 9.29 -19.23 0.58
C CYS A 59 9.47 -20.10 -0.70
N VAL A 60 10.66 -20.04 -1.30
CA VAL A 60 11.09 -20.90 -2.40
C VAL A 60 10.94 -22.39 -2.05
N LYS A 61 10.85 -23.25 -3.08
CA LYS A 61 10.78 -24.71 -2.88
C LYS A 61 11.97 -25.17 -2.02
N GLY A 62 11.72 -26.09 -1.08
CA GLY A 62 12.73 -26.60 -0.14
C GLY A 62 12.96 -25.75 1.11
N CYS A 63 12.50 -24.49 1.15
CA CYS A 63 12.59 -23.66 2.35
C CYS A 63 11.39 -23.90 3.29
N PRO A 64 11.61 -24.14 4.60
CA PRO A 64 10.52 -24.44 5.53
C PRO A 64 9.69 -23.22 5.96
N TRP A 65 10.15 -22.01 5.64
CA TRP A 65 9.47 -20.77 6.02
C TRP A 65 8.06 -20.70 5.42
N ARG A 66 7.07 -20.46 6.29
CA ARG A 66 5.66 -20.36 5.91
C ARG A 66 4.85 -19.49 6.88
N ILE A 67 3.82 -18.85 6.34
CA ILE A 67 2.79 -18.12 7.09
C ILE A 67 1.41 -18.59 6.63
N TRP A 68 0.51 -18.80 7.60
CA TRP A 68 -0.91 -18.98 7.36
C TRP A 68 -1.70 -17.88 8.08
N ALA A 69 -2.62 -17.26 7.35
CA ALA A 69 -3.50 -16.24 7.88
C ALA A 69 -4.93 -16.42 7.34
N SER A 70 -5.92 -16.01 8.12
CA SER A 70 -7.33 -16.15 7.77
C SER A 70 -8.18 -15.01 8.32
N TRP A 71 -9.34 -14.80 7.69
CA TRP A 71 -10.34 -13.84 8.12
C TRP A 71 -11.04 -14.30 9.40
N MET A 72 -11.22 -13.38 10.33
CA MET A 72 -11.91 -13.53 11.60
C MET A 72 -13.27 -12.85 11.50
N GLN A 73 -14.34 -13.63 11.27
CA GLN A 73 -15.68 -13.09 11.05
C GLN A 73 -16.17 -12.21 12.20
N ARG A 74 -16.02 -12.67 13.45
CA ARG A 74 -16.49 -11.95 14.65
C ARG A 74 -15.78 -10.61 14.85
N GLU A 75 -14.49 -10.56 14.56
CA GLU A 75 -13.65 -9.38 14.80
C GLU A 75 -13.46 -8.51 13.55
N LYS A 76 -14.01 -8.93 12.41
CA LYS A 76 -13.84 -8.29 11.10
C LYS A 76 -12.38 -7.94 10.80
N SER A 77 -11.46 -8.86 11.07
CA SER A 77 -10.02 -8.67 10.89
C SER A 77 -9.36 -9.87 10.22
N PHE A 78 -8.20 -9.66 9.60
CA PHE A 78 -7.40 -10.73 9.01
C PHE A 78 -6.22 -11.06 9.95
N GLN A 79 -6.13 -12.30 10.43
CA GLN A 79 -5.19 -12.67 11.49
C GLN A 79 -4.17 -13.69 11.03
N ILE A 80 -2.90 -13.51 11.42
CA ILE A 80 -1.86 -14.55 11.29
C ILE A 80 -2.13 -15.65 12.31
N LYS A 81 -2.38 -16.87 11.84
CA LYS A 81 -2.67 -18.04 12.70
C LYS A 81 -1.47 -18.92 12.94
N SER A 82 -0.60 -19.05 11.95
CA SER A 82 0.64 -19.80 12.10
C SER A 82 1.78 -19.11 11.37
N TYR A 83 2.94 -19.18 11.98
CA TYR A 83 4.17 -18.62 11.44
C TYR A 83 5.34 -19.54 11.78
N ARG A 84 6.04 -20.01 10.76
CA ARG A 84 7.31 -20.73 10.90
C ARG A 84 8.44 -19.83 10.40
N ASN A 85 9.14 -19.18 11.32
CA ASN A 85 10.24 -18.27 11.02
C ASN A 85 11.58 -18.99 10.80
N THR A 86 11.62 -19.99 9.92
CA THR A 86 12.85 -20.73 9.63
C THR A 86 13.14 -20.65 8.14
N HIS A 87 14.07 -19.78 7.76
CA HIS A 87 14.59 -19.75 6.40
C HIS A 87 15.78 -20.69 6.26
N ARG A 88 15.81 -21.49 5.20
CA ARG A 88 17.01 -22.22 4.73
C ARG A 88 17.53 -21.71 3.38
N CYS A 89 16.86 -20.69 2.84
CA CYS A 89 17.24 -20.07 1.58
C CYS A 89 18.23 -18.92 1.80
N VAL A 90 19.10 -18.73 0.81
CA VAL A 90 20.03 -17.59 0.75
C VAL A 90 19.31 -16.29 0.42
N ARG A 91 19.99 -15.16 0.68
CA ARG A 91 19.52 -13.83 0.28
C ARG A 91 19.49 -13.73 -1.25
N VAL A 92 18.49 -13.04 -1.78
CA VAL A 92 18.37 -12.71 -3.21
C VAL A 92 18.26 -11.19 -3.41
N PHE A 93 18.81 -10.70 -4.52
CA PHE A 93 18.77 -9.29 -4.92
C PHE A 93 17.63 -8.98 -5.90
N LYS A 94 16.89 -10.00 -6.34
CA LYS A 94 15.73 -9.87 -7.23
C LYS A 94 14.54 -10.61 -6.64
N ILE A 95 13.54 -9.85 -6.18
CA ILE A 95 12.36 -10.39 -5.50
C ILE A 95 11.15 -10.30 -6.44
N LYS A 96 10.52 -11.44 -6.72
CA LYS A 96 9.47 -11.52 -7.74
C LYS A 96 8.22 -10.69 -7.40
N LEU A 97 7.88 -10.61 -6.12
CA LEU A 97 6.72 -9.85 -5.64
C LEU A 97 6.97 -8.34 -5.52
N ALA A 98 8.23 -7.90 -5.51
CA ALA A 98 8.60 -6.48 -5.43
C ALA A 98 8.54 -5.86 -6.84
N ASN A 99 7.33 -5.83 -7.41
CA ASN A 99 7.06 -5.29 -8.74
C ASN A 99 6.90 -3.75 -8.71
N ALA A 100 6.67 -3.15 -9.89
CA ALA A 100 6.55 -1.69 -10.00
C ALA A 100 5.39 -1.11 -9.18
N ARG A 101 4.27 -1.83 -9.05
CA ARG A 101 3.13 -1.39 -8.22
C ARG A 101 3.48 -1.40 -6.73
N PHE A 102 4.19 -2.44 -6.27
CA PHE A 102 4.68 -2.51 -4.89
C PHE A 102 5.60 -1.33 -4.57
N TRP A 103 6.63 -1.12 -5.40
CA TRP A 103 7.58 -0.03 -5.19
C TRP A 103 6.93 1.34 -5.35
N GLY A 104 6.00 1.52 -6.29
CA GLY A 104 5.21 2.75 -6.44
C GLY A 104 4.45 3.08 -5.17
N LYS A 105 3.80 2.09 -4.56
CA LYS A 105 3.11 2.27 -3.27
C LYS A 105 4.07 2.52 -2.11
N ALA A 106 5.20 1.82 -2.05
CA ALA A 106 6.19 1.97 -0.97
C ALA A 106 6.91 3.32 -1.00
N PHE A 107 7.23 3.84 -2.19
CA PHE A 107 7.92 5.11 -2.40
C PHE A 107 6.97 6.28 -2.69
N CYS A 108 5.66 6.07 -2.64
CA CYS A 108 4.66 7.07 -3.01
C CYS A 108 4.88 8.40 -2.29
N LYS A 109 5.08 8.36 -0.95
CA LYS A 109 5.34 9.55 -0.12
C LYS A 109 6.61 10.29 -0.53
N GLU A 110 7.68 9.58 -0.87
CA GLU A 110 8.94 10.20 -1.26
C GLU A 110 8.85 10.84 -2.65
N LEU A 111 8.15 10.18 -3.57
CA LEU A 111 7.92 10.70 -4.92
C LEU A 111 6.88 11.83 -4.96
N MET A 112 6.01 11.93 -3.95
CA MET A 112 5.16 13.11 -3.73
C MET A 112 6.00 14.33 -3.32
N ILE A 113 7.04 14.13 -2.50
CA ILE A 113 7.93 15.21 -2.03
C ILE A 113 8.88 15.66 -3.16
N ASP A 114 9.44 14.72 -3.92
CA ASP A 114 10.24 15.01 -5.11
C ASP A 114 9.65 14.35 -6.39
N PRO A 115 8.66 14.97 -7.04
CA PRO A 115 8.07 14.46 -8.28
C PRO A 115 9.04 14.48 -9.47
N LYS A 116 10.10 15.30 -9.40
CA LYS A 116 11.07 15.47 -10.50
C LYS A 116 12.15 14.39 -10.47
N MET A 117 12.22 13.58 -9.41
CA MET A 117 13.15 12.45 -9.30
C MET A 117 13.20 11.61 -10.57
N LYS A 118 14.40 11.42 -11.12
CA LYS A 118 14.60 10.64 -12.35
C LYS A 118 14.42 9.14 -12.05
N PRO A 119 13.85 8.33 -12.97
CA PRO A 119 13.73 6.88 -12.78
C PRO A 119 15.04 6.17 -12.40
N LEU A 120 16.18 6.63 -12.93
CA LEU A 120 17.49 6.07 -12.57
C LEU A 120 17.84 6.31 -11.09
N ALA A 121 17.50 7.47 -10.53
CA ALA A 121 17.71 7.77 -9.11
C ALA A 121 16.83 6.87 -8.23
N ILE A 122 15.56 6.63 -8.63
CA ILE A 122 14.66 5.70 -7.93
C ILE A 122 15.28 4.29 -7.85
N ARG A 123 15.82 3.79 -8.98
CA ARG A 123 16.50 2.50 -9.01
C ARG A 123 17.70 2.47 -8.06
N GLN A 124 18.57 3.48 -8.12
CA GLN A 124 19.76 3.55 -7.26
C GLN A 124 19.39 3.61 -5.78
N GLN A 125 18.32 4.32 -5.44
CA GLN A 125 17.81 4.43 -4.07
C GLN A 125 17.26 3.10 -3.56
N ILE A 126 16.49 2.38 -4.37
CA ILE A 126 15.99 1.03 -4.06
C ILE A 126 17.17 0.05 -3.85
N LEU A 127 18.16 0.11 -4.73
CA LEU A 127 19.36 -0.71 -4.62
C LEU A 127 20.15 -0.41 -3.34
N ARG A 128 20.40 0.87 -3.03
CA ARG A 128 21.15 1.29 -1.84
C ARG A 128 20.44 0.95 -0.53
N ARG A 129 19.13 1.17 -0.45
CA ARG A 129 18.36 1.00 0.79
C ARG A 129 17.96 -0.44 1.08
N HIS A 130 17.64 -1.21 0.02
CA HIS A 130 17.05 -2.54 0.18
C HIS A 130 17.90 -3.66 -0.41
N TYR A 131 19.01 -3.34 -1.07
CA TYR A 131 19.83 -4.30 -1.83
C TYR A 131 18.96 -5.13 -2.79
N VAL A 132 18.04 -4.45 -3.47
CA VAL A 132 17.21 -5.04 -4.53
C VAL A 132 17.45 -4.28 -5.81
N ASP A 133 17.71 -5.00 -6.90
CA ASP A 133 17.87 -4.39 -8.21
C ASP A 133 16.58 -4.52 -9.03
N ILE A 134 16.21 -3.43 -9.71
CA ILE A 134 15.04 -3.35 -10.58
C ILE A 134 15.46 -2.86 -11.96
N THR A 135 14.75 -3.25 -13.02
CA THR A 135 15.11 -2.78 -14.37
C THR A 135 14.79 -1.29 -14.57
N PRO A 136 15.40 -0.60 -15.55
CA PRO A 136 15.10 0.81 -15.81
C PRO A 136 13.61 1.04 -16.15
N ASN A 137 13.01 0.13 -16.91
CA ASN A 137 11.58 0.15 -17.23
C ASN A 137 10.71 -0.05 -15.96
N GLN A 138 11.13 -0.89 -15.02
CA GLN A 138 10.44 -0.99 -13.73
C GLN A 138 10.50 0.34 -12.98
N ALA A 139 11.65 1.01 -12.93
CA ALA A 139 11.78 2.28 -12.24
C ALA A 139 10.92 3.39 -12.87
N TYR A 140 10.80 3.42 -14.20
CA TYR A 140 9.86 4.29 -14.90
C TYR A 140 8.41 4.01 -14.48
N LYS A 141 8.00 2.73 -14.48
CA LYS A 141 6.66 2.32 -14.05
C LYS A 141 6.40 2.63 -12.58
N VAL A 142 7.40 2.51 -11.70
CA VAL A 142 7.30 2.90 -10.28
C VAL A 142 6.89 4.34 -10.14
N LYS A 143 7.58 5.24 -10.86
CA LYS A 143 7.26 6.67 -10.88
C LYS A 143 5.84 6.92 -11.39
N SER A 144 5.48 6.33 -12.53
CA SER A 144 4.15 6.48 -13.11
C SER A 144 3.04 5.96 -12.19
N PHE A 145 3.23 4.81 -11.52
CA PHE A 145 2.28 4.28 -10.55
C PHE A 145 2.12 5.19 -9.34
N ALA A 146 3.22 5.72 -8.80
CA ALA A 146 3.15 6.63 -7.66
C ALA A 146 2.36 7.91 -8.02
N MET A 147 2.62 8.50 -9.19
CA MET A 147 1.88 9.68 -9.68
C MET A 147 0.38 9.36 -9.89
N CYS A 148 0.07 8.22 -10.51
CA CYS A 148 -1.31 7.79 -10.72
C CYS A 148 -2.08 7.57 -9.41
N GLU A 149 -1.42 7.01 -8.39
CA GLU A 149 -2.02 6.87 -7.05
C GLU A 149 -2.30 8.24 -6.41
N VAL A 150 -1.40 9.22 -6.57
CA VAL A 150 -1.62 10.60 -6.10
C VAL A 150 -2.87 11.18 -6.76
N ASP A 151 -2.95 11.12 -8.09
CA ASP A 151 -4.08 11.67 -8.85
C ASP A 151 -5.40 10.98 -8.47
N THR A 152 -5.37 9.66 -8.30
CA THR A 152 -6.55 8.89 -7.87
C THR A 152 -7.00 9.33 -6.47
N THR A 153 -6.07 9.49 -5.53
CA THR A 153 -6.41 9.98 -4.17
C THR A 153 -6.98 11.39 -4.22
N LEU A 154 -6.40 12.29 -5.03
CA LEU A 154 -6.92 13.65 -5.21
C LEU A 154 -8.36 13.62 -5.74
N ILE A 155 -8.64 12.84 -6.78
CA ILE A 155 -9.99 12.68 -7.34
C ILE A 155 -10.96 12.17 -6.27
N GLU A 156 -10.58 11.17 -5.47
CA GLU A 156 -11.40 10.65 -4.37
C GLU A 156 -11.68 11.69 -3.28
N HIS A 157 -10.69 12.52 -2.94
CA HIS A 157 -10.85 13.63 -2.00
C HIS A 157 -11.79 14.71 -2.57
N TYR A 158 -11.63 15.09 -3.83
CA TYR A 158 -12.50 16.08 -4.48
C TYR A 158 -13.95 15.61 -4.57
N LYS A 159 -14.20 14.31 -4.78
CA LYS A 159 -15.56 13.73 -4.73
C LYS A 159 -16.27 13.95 -3.38
N LYS A 160 -15.54 14.12 -2.28
CA LYS A 160 -16.10 14.32 -0.94
C LYS A 160 -16.41 15.78 -0.60
N VAL A 161 -15.94 16.74 -1.40
CA VAL A 161 -16.10 18.19 -1.11
C VAL A 161 -17.58 18.57 -0.94
N ARG A 162 -18.47 18.01 -1.76
CA ARG A 162 -19.92 18.24 -1.61
C ARG A 162 -20.48 17.64 -0.32
N ASN A 163 -20.08 16.42 0.02
CA ASN A 163 -20.51 15.76 1.25
C ASN A 163 -20.08 16.56 2.49
N TYR A 164 -18.89 17.16 2.47
CA TYR A 164 -18.44 18.04 3.56
C TYR A 164 -19.30 19.30 3.68
N GLY A 165 -19.70 19.90 2.55
CA GLY A 165 -20.62 21.04 2.56
C GLY A 165 -21.99 20.71 3.14
N GLU A 166 -22.55 19.56 2.75
CA GLU A 166 -23.82 19.08 3.32
C GLU A 166 -23.72 18.82 4.83
N GLU A 167 -22.61 18.23 5.28
CA GLU A 167 -22.42 17.92 6.70
C GLU A 167 -22.26 19.18 7.56
N LEU A 168 -21.63 20.23 7.01
CA LEU A 168 -21.54 21.55 7.66
C LEU A 168 -22.93 22.18 7.85
N LEU A 169 -23.77 22.14 6.82
CA LEU A 169 -25.14 22.67 6.88
C LEU A 169 -26.00 21.89 7.89
N LYS A 170 -25.80 20.57 8.00
CA LYS A 170 -26.50 19.74 9.00
C LYS A 170 -26.04 20.02 10.42
N SER A 171 -24.73 20.17 10.63
CA SER A 171 -24.15 20.35 11.95
C SER A 171 -24.39 21.76 12.51
N ASN A 172 -24.40 22.76 11.63
CA ASN A 172 -24.56 24.18 12.00
C ASN A 172 -25.72 24.81 11.20
N PRO A 173 -26.97 24.62 11.65
CA PRO A 173 -28.14 25.26 11.05
C PRO A 173 -27.95 26.79 10.99
N GLY A 174 -28.09 27.38 9.80
CA GLY A 174 -27.88 28.82 9.56
C GLY A 174 -26.55 29.18 8.90
N SER A 175 -25.62 28.22 8.77
CA SER A 175 -24.43 28.41 7.94
C SER A 175 -24.80 28.41 6.45
N THR A 176 -24.03 29.12 5.62
CA THR A 176 -24.16 29.09 4.16
C THR A 176 -22.92 28.42 3.59
N VAL A 177 -23.10 27.44 2.69
CA VAL A 177 -22.00 26.79 1.98
C VAL A 177 -22.20 26.94 0.48
N SER A 178 -21.18 27.38 -0.25
CA SER A 178 -21.21 27.55 -1.71
C SER A 178 -19.97 26.93 -2.36
N ILE A 179 -20.20 25.96 -3.25
CA ILE A 179 -19.14 25.25 -3.98
C ILE A 179 -19.18 25.71 -5.43
N THR A 180 -18.14 26.40 -5.87
CA THR A 180 -18.01 26.85 -7.27
C THR A 180 -17.14 25.87 -8.06
N THR A 181 -17.64 25.41 -9.21
CA THR A 181 -16.91 24.59 -10.18
C THR A 181 -16.93 25.24 -11.56
N THR A 182 -15.84 25.10 -12.32
CA THR A 182 -15.72 25.59 -13.69
C THR A 182 -15.64 24.43 -14.68
N ARG A 183 -15.89 24.72 -15.95
CA ARG A 183 -15.73 23.78 -17.08
C ARG A 183 -14.88 24.45 -18.17
N PRO A 184 -13.55 24.44 -18.04
CA PRO A 184 -12.66 25.06 -19.01
C PRO A 184 -12.70 24.38 -20.39
N GLU A 185 -13.13 23.12 -20.45
CA GLU A 185 -13.21 22.31 -21.68
C GLU A 185 -14.60 22.32 -22.35
N GLY A 186 -15.49 23.24 -21.94
CA GLY A 186 -16.85 23.37 -22.49
C GLY A 186 -17.90 22.51 -21.77
N GLU A 187 -19.14 22.51 -22.26
CA GLU A 187 -20.31 21.92 -21.56
C GLU A 187 -20.19 20.40 -21.31
N ASN A 188 -19.45 19.68 -22.15
CA ASN A 188 -19.23 18.24 -21.99
C ASN A 188 -17.92 17.90 -21.25
N GLY A 189 -17.17 18.90 -20.79
CA GLY A 189 -15.91 18.73 -20.09
C GLY A 189 -16.06 18.37 -18.61
N PRO A 190 -15.00 17.83 -17.97
CA PRO A 190 -15.01 17.55 -16.55
C PRO A 190 -15.14 18.84 -15.73
N PHE A 191 -15.79 18.73 -14.56
CA PHE A 191 -15.87 19.83 -13.61
C PHE A 191 -14.51 20.02 -12.90
N TYR A 192 -14.01 21.25 -12.91
CA TYR A 192 -12.82 21.66 -12.14
C TYR A 192 -13.25 22.45 -10.92
N PHE A 193 -12.78 22.05 -9.75
CA PHE A 193 -13.04 22.77 -8.50
C PHE A 193 -12.37 24.15 -8.54
N GLN A 194 -13.09 25.19 -8.12
CA GLN A 194 -12.55 26.56 -8.04
C GLN A 194 -12.45 27.06 -6.60
N ARG A 195 -13.55 27.02 -5.84
CA ARG A 195 -13.60 27.53 -4.45
C ARG A 195 -14.74 26.92 -3.66
N PHE A 196 -14.55 26.89 -2.34
CA PHE A 196 -15.52 26.46 -1.33
C PHE A 196 -15.66 27.62 -0.34
N TYR A 197 -16.86 28.16 -0.20
CA TYR A 197 -17.24 29.16 0.82
C TYR A 197 -18.18 28.53 1.82
#